data_AF-A0A7W8G9M0-F1
#
_entry.id   AF-A0A7W8G9M0-F1
#
_cell.length_a   1.000
_cell.length_b   1.000
_cell.length_c   1.000
_cell.angle_alpha   90.00
_cell.angle_beta   90.00
_cell.angle_gamma   90.00
#
_symmetry.space_group_name_H-M   'P 1'
#
loop_
_entity.id
_entity.type
_entity.pdbx_description
1 polymer ?
#
loop_
_entity_poly.entity_id
_entity_poly.type
_entity_poly.pdbx_seq_one_letter_code
_entity_poly.pdbx_strand_id
1 'polypeptide(L)'
;MEKRDSFERMVTGISDEERQSILDQMKPDTNFIAASIQPADEKFDDNTEPLEIKIKNESVLLRFFIWLKSILSNTTQNTIYNEYKLSEIAHNIQRNFPEVVNYKQSLLLTNFYQQLTELKACADFFRPYLNSLEDSDGSFYVFLSSFVMSAVTAEITTNVDPYSNPVTPEIRPDTRSNLLRRLDDIFENIPANEKKQMYDAAKATEWMRQFVKIPFARLLLQFSQISSTEFICPFGQIEADLDSFAQIMCSSIVIPDEFLEALYLFAIRNSKHLNDENTGRDAGDFLSKAHSSLGLLQMFVTSIPLRSISRLIHADSQWRINTFSGGEDWFVKYKNTWKKIFDQKWAAWESDCKKEALLSSLKVNFELDTFPLFPQRPWDSLWGGIDFTYETTLGFLNWFMREGFSVCELDLKTLLVQGSFNKKENYNLFSESFGAMIQLSISFQELERKLSFHGELGAIFNKIHEEGSRTLQAQTKVDQMMREIESDVRSLIHRFCDNARAINQILSGILGLSKDSRFDTVSNLNKMKDKNNEPFIKKIEASQKMIESALNFVIDLENLDKKKAKN
;
A
#
# COMPACT_ATOMS: atom_id res chain seq x y z
N MET A 1 -19.55 5.88 6.36
CA MET A 1 -18.71 5.34 7.47
C MET A 1 -17.93 4.12 6.97
N GLU A 2 -17.18 4.26 5.85
CA GLU A 2 -16.71 3.08 5.09
C GLU A 2 -15.32 3.23 4.43
N LYS A 3 -14.49 4.18 4.88
CA LYS A 3 -13.11 4.35 4.38
C LYS A 3 -12.02 4.27 5.46
N ARG A 4 -12.36 3.60 6.57
CA ARG A 4 -11.35 3.01 7.46
C ARG A 4 -10.63 1.81 6.82
N ASP A 5 -11.14 1.28 5.70
CA ASP A 5 -10.86 -0.06 5.13
C ASP A 5 -9.54 -0.25 4.34
N SER A 6 -8.73 0.78 4.11
CA SER A 6 -7.38 0.63 3.49
C SER A 6 -6.26 0.80 4.49
N PHE A 7 -6.45 1.73 5.41
CA PHE A 7 -5.57 2.06 6.52
C PHE A 7 -5.67 1.02 7.65
N GLU A 8 -6.89 0.63 8.06
CA GLU A 8 -7.07 -0.52 8.94
C GLU A 8 -6.55 -1.78 8.26
N ARG A 9 -6.86 -2.05 6.99
CA ARG A 9 -6.17 -3.14 6.27
C ARG A 9 -4.65 -3.04 6.42
N MET A 10 -3.98 -1.95 6.04
CA MET A 10 -2.52 -1.87 6.12
C MET A 10 -1.92 -1.94 7.54
N VAL A 11 -2.60 -1.43 8.56
CA VAL A 11 -2.04 -1.20 9.91
C VAL A 11 -2.73 -2.00 11.01
N THR A 12 -4.03 -2.27 10.91
CA THR A 12 -4.65 -3.33 11.70
C THR A 12 -4.29 -4.65 11.03
N GLY A 13 -3.15 -5.19 11.45
CA GLY A 13 -3.09 -6.64 11.61
C GLY A 13 -4.36 -7.11 12.31
N ILE A 14 -4.68 -8.38 12.10
CA ILE A 14 -5.45 -9.17 13.06
C ILE A 14 -5.16 -8.59 14.45
N SER A 15 -6.21 -8.18 15.18
CA SER A 15 -6.01 -7.48 16.46
C SER A 15 -5.02 -8.27 17.32
N ASP A 16 -4.23 -7.62 18.18
CA ASP A 16 -3.26 -8.34 19.00
C ASP A 16 -3.91 -9.55 19.70
N GLU A 17 -5.19 -9.43 20.07
CA GLU A 17 -6.07 -10.47 20.61
C GLU A 17 -6.44 -11.56 19.61
N GLU A 18 -6.94 -11.24 18.42
CA GLU A 18 -7.26 -12.23 17.38
C GLU A 18 -5.98 -12.94 16.90
N ARG A 19 -4.83 -12.25 16.91
CA ARG A 19 -3.54 -12.80 16.49
C ARG A 19 -3.03 -13.74 17.56
N GLN A 20 -3.07 -13.33 18.82
CA GLN A 20 -2.76 -14.23 19.93
C GLN A 20 -3.71 -15.43 19.93
N SER A 21 -5.00 -15.23 19.65
CA SER A 21 -5.98 -16.32 19.55
C SER A 21 -5.61 -17.31 18.43
N ILE A 22 -5.26 -16.81 17.25
CA ILE A 22 -4.85 -17.64 16.13
C ILE A 22 -3.50 -18.32 16.43
N LEU A 23 -2.52 -17.61 16.98
CA LEU A 23 -1.22 -18.18 17.37
C LEU A 23 -1.34 -19.23 18.47
N ASP A 24 -2.21 -19.02 19.45
CA ASP A 24 -2.46 -19.98 20.52
C ASP A 24 -3.23 -21.21 20.03
N GLN A 25 -4.09 -21.05 19.01
CA GLN A 25 -4.71 -22.16 18.29
C GLN A 25 -3.75 -22.86 17.33
N MET A 26 -2.73 -22.15 16.84
CA MET A 26 -1.70 -22.65 15.93
C MET A 26 -0.66 -23.51 16.63
N LYS A 27 -0.40 -23.33 17.93
CA LYS A 27 0.56 -24.14 18.72
C LYS A 27 0.06 -25.59 18.82
N PRO A 28 0.60 -26.55 18.05
CA PRO A 28 0.28 -27.95 18.25
C PRO A 28 1.11 -28.44 19.45
N ASP A 29 0.84 -29.63 19.97
CA ASP A 29 1.63 -30.32 21.01
C ASP A 29 3.11 -30.62 20.62
N THR A 30 3.62 -29.98 19.57
CA THR A 30 4.95 -30.19 19.00
C THR A 30 5.69 -28.85 18.97
N ASN A 31 6.76 -28.75 19.77
CA ASN A 31 7.74 -27.68 19.64
C ASN A 31 8.46 -27.85 18.31
N PHE A 32 7.98 -27.19 17.26
CA PHE A 32 8.74 -27.07 16.02
C PHE A 32 9.94 -26.17 16.28
N ILE A 33 11.12 -26.63 15.89
CA ILE A 33 12.35 -25.84 15.92
C ILE A 33 12.45 -25.18 14.56
N ALA A 34 12.75 -23.87 14.52
CA ALA A 34 12.96 -23.11 13.29
C ALA A 34 13.76 -23.92 12.27
N ALA A 35 13.21 -24.05 11.05
CA ALA A 35 13.80 -24.89 10.03
C ALA A 35 15.11 -24.26 9.54
N SER A 36 16.21 -24.98 9.73
CA SER A 36 17.52 -24.59 9.22
C SER A 36 17.83 -25.42 7.99
N ILE A 37 17.89 -24.76 6.83
CA ILE A 37 18.35 -25.38 5.59
C ILE A 37 19.88 -25.25 5.58
N GLN A 38 20.54 -26.35 5.87
CA GLN A 38 21.99 -26.46 5.92
C GLN A 38 22.43 -27.62 5.02
N PRO A 39 23.11 -27.31 3.90
CA PRO A 39 23.77 -28.35 3.12
C PRO A 39 24.74 -29.13 4.01
N ALA A 40 24.80 -30.44 3.85
CA ALA A 40 25.82 -31.25 4.51
C ALA A 40 27.18 -30.85 3.92
N ASP A 41 27.91 -29.96 4.58
CA ASP A 41 29.22 -29.47 4.11
C ASP A 41 30.13 -30.62 3.66
N GLU A 42 30.34 -30.77 2.35
CA GLU A 42 31.46 -31.55 1.86
C GLU A 42 32.72 -30.70 2.10
N LYS A 43 33.68 -31.27 2.83
CA LYS A 43 35.05 -30.77 3.02
C LYS A 43 35.83 -30.71 1.69
N PHE A 44 35.34 -29.95 0.73
CA PHE A 44 36.12 -29.60 -0.45
C PHE A 44 36.80 -28.27 -0.20
N ASP A 45 38.11 -28.32 -0.38
CA ASP A 45 39.02 -27.22 -0.22
C ASP A 45 38.61 -26.06 -1.13
N ASP A 46 37.92 -25.07 -0.55
CA ASP A 46 37.50 -23.83 -1.22
C ASP A 46 38.71 -22.92 -1.55
N ASN A 47 39.93 -23.44 -1.36
CA ASN A 47 41.18 -22.85 -1.82
C ASN A 47 41.05 -22.41 -3.28
N THR A 48 41.12 -21.09 -3.44
CA THR A 48 41.15 -20.28 -4.68
C THR A 48 42.41 -20.50 -5.51
N GLU A 49 43.28 -21.41 -5.10
CA GLU A 49 44.51 -21.69 -5.79
C GLU A 49 44.24 -22.27 -7.20
N PRO A 50 44.89 -21.71 -8.25
CA PRO A 50 44.88 -22.27 -9.59
C PRO A 50 45.29 -23.75 -9.61
N LEU A 51 44.75 -24.53 -10.56
CA LEU A 51 45.08 -25.96 -10.76
C LEU A 51 46.60 -26.21 -10.78
N GLU A 52 47.37 -25.27 -11.33
CA GLU A 52 48.84 -25.33 -11.42
C GLU A 52 49.54 -25.40 -10.06
N ILE A 53 49.00 -24.71 -9.05
CA ILE A 53 49.52 -24.73 -7.69
C ILE A 53 49.11 -26.02 -7.00
N LYS A 54 47.85 -26.47 -7.21
CA LYS A 54 47.35 -27.74 -6.66
C LYS A 54 48.14 -28.93 -7.20
N ILE A 55 48.48 -28.97 -8.50
CA ILE A 55 49.32 -30.01 -9.10
C ILE A 55 50.69 -30.09 -8.42
N LYS A 56 51.30 -28.95 -8.04
CA LYS A 56 52.62 -28.93 -7.37
C LYS A 56 52.57 -29.51 -5.96
N ASN A 57 51.43 -29.40 -5.28
CA ASN A 57 51.21 -29.89 -3.93
C ASN A 57 50.85 -31.39 -3.89
N GLU A 58 50.59 -32.00 -5.05
CA GLU A 58 50.28 -33.43 -5.17
C GLU A 58 51.52 -34.34 -5.09
N SER A 59 51.26 -35.63 -4.86
CA SER A 59 52.32 -36.65 -4.80
C SER A 59 53.18 -36.66 -6.07
N VAL A 60 54.49 -36.92 -5.91
CA VAL A 60 55.46 -36.93 -7.03
C VAL A 60 55.08 -37.95 -8.11
N LEU A 61 54.50 -39.08 -7.70
CA LEU A 61 54.04 -40.14 -8.60
C LEU A 61 52.86 -39.68 -9.46
N LEU A 62 51.88 -39.00 -8.86
CA LEU A 62 50.72 -38.47 -9.59
C LEU A 62 51.16 -37.40 -10.61
N ARG A 63 52.07 -36.50 -10.22
CA ARG A 63 52.67 -35.50 -11.12
C ARG A 63 53.37 -36.14 -12.32
N PHE A 64 54.15 -37.19 -12.10
CA PHE A 64 54.82 -37.92 -13.18
C PHE A 64 53.82 -38.59 -14.13
N PHE A 65 52.76 -39.18 -13.60
CA PHE A 65 51.71 -39.80 -14.41
C PHE A 65 50.95 -38.77 -15.26
N ILE A 66 50.59 -37.61 -14.69
CA ILE A 66 49.93 -36.52 -15.42
C ILE A 66 50.84 -35.99 -16.54
N TRP A 67 52.13 -35.80 -16.25
CA TRP A 67 53.13 -35.38 -17.23
C TRP A 67 53.26 -36.39 -18.40
N LEU A 68 53.36 -37.68 -18.09
CA LEU A 68 53.48 -38.74 -19.10
C LEU A 68 52.22 -38.82 -19.98
N LYS A 69 51.03 -38.77 -19.36
CA LYS A 69 49.76 -38.78 -20.10
C LYS A 69 49.65 -37.54 -20.98
N SER A 70 50.04 -36.36 -20.49
CA SER A 70 50.03 -35.08 -21.25
C SER A 70 50.84 -35.15 -22.54
N ILE A 71 52.02 -35.79 -22.50
CA ILE A 71 52.86 -35.99 -23.68
C ILE A 71 52.22 -36.95 -24.69
N LEU A 72 51.59 -38.02 -24.20
CA LEU A 72 50.97 -39.04 -25.04
C LEU A 72 49.65 -38.58 -25.67
N SER A 73 48.84 -37.80 -24.94
CA SER A 73 47.51 -37.36 -25.39
C SER A 73 47.48 -35.99 -26.05
N ASN A 74 48.62 -35.27 -26.10
CA ASN A 74 48.72 -33.90 -26.63
C ASN A 74 47.70 -32.93 -25.98
N THR A 75 47.42 -33.13 -24.68
CA THR A 75 46.53 -32.28 -23.88
C THR A 75 47.29 -31.67 -22.71
N THR A 76 46.81 -30.53 -22.18
CA THR A 76 47.52 -29.81 -21.11
C THR A 76 47.48 -30.58 -19.79
N GLN A 77 48.50 -30.40 -18.94
CA GLN A 77 48.54 -31.01 -17.61
C GLN A 77 47.31 -30.62 -16.75
N ASN A 78 46.83 -29.38 -16.89
CA ASN A 78 45.62 -28.90 -16.21
C ASN A 78 44.37 -29.68 -16.63
N THR A 79 44.19 -29.94 -17.93
CA THR A 79 43.04 -30.72 -18.42
C THR A 79 43.04 -32.17 -17.89
N ILE A 80 44.20 -32.81 -17.84
CA ILE A 80 44.33 -34.18 -17.31
C ILE A 80 44.12 -34.23 -15.80
N TYR A 81 44.62 -33.23 -15.08
CA TYR A 81 44.41 -33.13 -13.64
C TYR A 81 42.94 -32.85 -13.30
N ASN A 82 42.26 -32.00 -14.09
CA ASN A 82 40.83 -31.77 -13.97
C ASN A 82 40.04 -33.07 -14.19
N GLU A 83 40.31 -33.82 -15.27
CA GLU A 83 39.70 -35.15 -15.51
C GLU A 83 39.92 -36.12 -14.34
N TYR A 84 41.14 -36.15 -13.78
CA TYR A 84 41.47 -37.00 -12.64
C TYR A 84 40.61 -36.63 -11.42
N LYS A 85 40.52 -35.35 -11.08
CA LYS A 85 39.69 -34.86 -9.96
C LYS A 85 38.20 -35.09 -10.20
N LEU A 86 37.70 -34.88 -11.41
CA LEU A 86 36.31 -35.22 -11.76
C LEU A 86 36.04 -36.72 -11.62
N SER A 87 36.98 -37.57 -12.01
CA SER A 87 36.84 -39.02 -11.81
C SER A 87 36.85 -39.42 -10.34
N GLU A 88 37.64 -38.73 -9.50
CA GLU A 88 37.65 -38.92 -8.05
C GLU A 88 36.30 -38.53 -7.42
N ILE A 89 35.78 -37.35 -7.78
CA ILE A 89 34.46 -36.86 -7.38
C ILE A 89 33.37 -37.85 -7.81
N ALA A 90 33.38 -38.27 -9.08
CA ALA A 90 32.41 -39.23 -9.62
C ALA A 90 32.43 -40.57 -8.87
N HIS A 91 33.63 -41.09 -8.55
CA HIS A 91 33.75 -42.33 -7.81
C HIS A 91 33.20 -42.22 -6.38
N ASN A 92 33.44 -41.07 -5.73
CA ASN A 92 32.89 -40.79 -4.39
C ASN A 92 31.35 -40.72 -4.42
N ILE A 93 30.78 -40.01 -5.40
CA ILE A 93 29.32 -39.94 -5.56
C ILE A 93 28.73 -41.33 -5.83
N GLN A 94 29.29 -42.10 -6.77
CA GLN A 94 28.78 -43.43 -7.10
C GLN A 94 28.85 -44.41 -5.93
N ARG A 95 29.84 -44.25 -5.05
CA ARG A 95 30.00 -45.10 -3.86
C ARG A 95 29.01 -44.75 -2.75
N ASN A 96 28.82 -43.46 -2.47
CA ASN A 96 28.03 -42.99 -1.32
C ASN A 96 26.55 -42.76 -1.68
N PHE A 97 26.27 -42.46 -2.95
CA PHE A 97 24.95 -42.13 -3.48
C PHE A 97 24.68 -42.92 -4.77
N PRO A 98 24.54 -44.26 -4.67
CA PRO A 98 24.18 -45.08 -5.81
C PRO A 98 22.82 -44.58 -6.37
N GLU A 99 22.66 -44.65 -7.69
CA GLU A 99 21.43 -44.22 -8.41
C GLU A 99 21.18 -42.70 -8.53
N VAL A 100 22.16 -41.85 -8.21
CA VAL A 100 22.07 -40.39 -8.48
C VAL A 100 22.76 -40.00 -9.78
N VAL A 101 23.98 -40.52 -10.03
CA VAL A 101 24.82 -40.15 -11.18
C VAL A 101 25.50 -41.37 -11.82
N ASN A 102 25.46 -41.46 -13.14
CA ASN A 102 26.34 -42.31 -13.94
C ASN A 102 27.34 -41.47 -14.74
N TYR A 103 28.54 -41.28 -14.20
CA TYR A 103 29.57 -40.45 -14.83
C TYR A 103 30.06 -41.02 -16.17
N LYS A 104 30.19 -42.35 -16.29
CA LYS A 104 30.67 -42.99 -17.53
C LYS A 104 29.76 -42.72 -18.73
N GLN A 105 28.46 -42.61 -18.47
CA GLN A 105 27.44 -42.31 -19.48
C GLN A 105 27.04 -40.83 -19.49
N SER A 106 27.60 -40.01 -18.58
CA SER A 106 27.22 -38.60 -18.37
C SER A 106 25.72 -38.42 -18.14
N LEU A 107 25.14 -39.26 -17.26
CA LEU A 107 23.70 -39.28 -16.97
C LEU A 107 23.42 -38.97 -15.50
N LEU A 108 22.38 -38.19 -15.25
CA LEU A 108 21.60 -38.19 -14.01
C LEU A 108 20.59 -39.33 -14.06
N LEU A 109 20.30 -39.91 -12.91
CA LEU A 109 19.51 -41.13 -12.78
C LEU A 109 18.19 -40.91 -12.01
N THR A 110 17.40 -41.97 -11.89
CA THR A 110 16.03 -41.97 -11.34
C THR A 110 15.92 -41.35 -9.96
N ASN A 111 16.87 -41.58 -9.04
CA ASN A 111 16.76 -41.03 -7.68
C ASN A 111 16.81 -39.49 -7.70
N PHE A 112 17.65 -38.90 -8.56
CA PHE A 112 17.69 -37.44 -8.72
C PHE A 112 16.36 -36.89 -9.27
N TYR A 113 15.73 -37.61 -10.22
CA TYR A 113 14.41 -37.24 -10.75
C TYR A 113 13.30 -37.29 -9.68
N GLN A 114 13.28 -38.33 -8.85
CA GLN A 114 12.31 -38.46 -7.76
C GLN A 114 12.46 -37.32 -6.75
N GLN A 115 13.70 -37.02 -6.35
CA GLN A 115 14.04 -35.91 -5.47
C GLN A 115 13.60 -34.55 -6.05
N LEU A 116 13.84 -34.30 -7.34
CA LEU A 116 13.34 -33.08 -8.02
C LEU A 116 11.81 -33.00 -8.02
N THR A 117 11.11 -34.14 -8.12
CA THR A 117 9.65 -34.21 -8.09
C THR A 117 9.11 -33.83 -6.71
N GLU A 118 9.75 -34.29 -5.63
CA GLU A 118 9.42 -33.92 -4.26
C GLU A 118 9.67 -32.42 -3.99
N LEU A 119 10.79 -31.90 -4.47
CA LEU A 119 11.09 -30.46 -4.39
C LEU A 119 10.06 -29.61 -5.14
N LYS A 120 9.62 -30.06 -6.32
CA LYS A 120 8.56 -29.39 -7.07
C LYS A 120 7.26 -29.32 -6.25
N ALA A 121 6.88 -30.42 -5.60
CA ALA A 121 5.68 -30.45 -4.75
C ALA A 121 5.79 -29.44 -3.58
N CYS A 122 6.97 -29.32 -2.98
CA CYS A 122 7.24 -28.30 -1.96
C CYS A 122 7.12 -26.88 -2.51
N ALA A 123 7.71 -26.61 -3.69
CA ALA A 123 7.63 -25.31 -4.34
C ALA A 123 6.19 -24.93 -4.72
N ASP A 124 5.42 -25.88 -5.27
CA ASP A 124 4.02 -25.68 -5.65
C ASP A 124 3.13 -25.38 -4.43
N PHE A 125 3.45 -25.96 -3.26
CA PHE A 125 2.75 -25.66 -2.00
C PHE A 125 2.93 -24.20 -1.56
N PHE A 126 4.16 -23.67 -1.58
CA PHE A 126 4.44 -22.30 -1.13
C PHE A 126 4.09 -21.21 -2.16
N ARG A 127 4.06 -21.55 -3.45
CA ARG A 127 3.80 -20.61 -4.56
C ARG A 127 2.57 -19.71 -4.37
N PRO A 128 1.35 -20.22 -4.05
CA PRO A 128 0.17 -19.35 -3.90
C PRO A 128 0.35 -18.28 -2.82
N TYR A 129 1.05 -18.60 -1.72
CA TYR A 129 1.28 -17.66 -0.62
C TYR A 129 2.30 -16.59 -0.99
N LEU A 130 3.39 -16.97 -1.66
CA LEU A 130 4.45 -16.03 -2.05
C LEU A 130 4.04 -15.11 -3.21
N ASN A 131 3.20 -15.59 -4.13
CA ASN A 131 2.64 -14.76 -5.21
C ASN A 131 1.84 -13.58 -4.65
N SER A 132 1.19 -13.74 -3.49
CA SER A 132 0.45 -12.66 -2.82
C SER A 132 1.36 -11.52 -2.32
N LEU A 133 2.68 -11.75 -2.25
CA LEU A 133 3.65 -10.76 -1.78
C LEU A 133 4.19 -9.86 -2.89
N GLU A 134 4.16 -10.30 -4.15
CA GLU A 134 4.84 -9.62 -5.26
C GLU A 134 4.31 -8.19 -5.52
N ASP A 135 3.05 -7.94 -5.18
CA ASP A 135 2.41 -6.63 -5.35
C ASP A 135 2.74 -5.62 -4.24
N SER A 136 3.34 -6.05 -3.11
CA SER A 136 3.48 -5.17 -1.93
C SER A 136 4.61 -5.54 -0.94
N ASP A 137 5.83 -5.78 -1.43
CA ASP A 137 7.03 -6.09 -0.62
C ASP A 137 7.17 -5.28 0.68
N GLY A 138 7.01 -3.96 0.58
CA GLY A 138 7.16 -3.07 1.73
C GLY A 138 6.08 -3.27 2.80
N SER A 139 4.85 -3.55 2.38
CA SER A 139 3.72 -3.84 3.27
C SER A 139 3.91 -5.17 3.98
N PHE A 140 4.45 -6.18 3.29
CA PHE A 140 4.79 -7.44 3.92
C PHE A 140 5.85 -7.28 5.00
N TYR A 141 6.90 -6.48 4.79
CA TYR A 141 7.91 -6.26 5.84
C TYR A 141 7.36 -5.52 7.07
N VAL A 142 6.43 -4.59 6.90
CA VAL A 142 5.72 -3.96 8.03
C VAL A 142 4.83 -4.98 8.75
N PHE A 143 4.18 -5.88 8.01
CA PHE A 143 3.38 -6.94 8.60
C PHE A 143 4.24 -7.97 9.35
N LEU A 144 5.32 -8.44 8.74
CA LEU A 144 6.29 -9.35 9.33
C LEU A 144 6.95 -8.76 10.59
N SER A 145 7.21 -7.45 10.62
CA SER A 145 7.75 -6.82 11.82
C SER A 145 6.81 -6.90 13.01
N SER A 146 5.50 -7.05 12.81
CA SER A 146 4.58 -7.23 13.92
C SER A 146 4.77 -8.56 14.66
N PHE A 147 5.37 -9.56 13.99
CA PHE A 147 5.72 -10.86 14.59
C PHE A 147 7.15 -10.82 15.15
N VAL A 148 8.11 -10.37 14.33
CA VAL A 148 9.54 -10.45 14.66
C VAL A 148 10.00 -9.32 15.58
N MET A 149 9.43 -8.11 15.45
CA MET A 149 9.79 -6.90 16.19
C MET A 149 8.52 -6.25 16.77
N SER A 150 7.73 -7.04 17.50
CA SER A 150 6.41 -6.64 18.01
C SER A 150 6.48 -5.41 18.91
N ALA A 151 7.49 -5.32 19.78
CA ALA A 151 7.72 -4.18 20.65
C ALA A 151 7.97 -2.88 19.87
N VAL A 152 8.82 -2.91 18.83
CA VAL A 152 9.07 -1.77 17.95
C VAL A 152 7.81 -1.36 17.20
N THR A 153 7.05 -2.35 16.70
CA THR A 153 5.78 -2.09 16.00
C THR A 153 4.76 -1.41 16.91
N ALA A 154 4.65 -1.86 18.17
CA ALA A 154 3.80 -1.23 19.18
C ALA A 154 4.28 0.19 19.51
N GLU A 155 5.59 0.39 19.68
CA GLU A 155 6.19 1.71 19.95
C GLU A 155 5.87 2.72 18.85
N ILE A 156 6.02 2.33 17.57
CA ILE A 156 5.64 3.17 16.43
C ILE A 156 4.15 3.49 16.48
N THR A 157 3.31 2.48 16.69
CA THR A 157 1.84 2.63 16.67
C THR A 157 1.34 3.52 17.81
N THR A 158 2.00 3.52 18.97
CA THR A 158 1.63 4.38 20.11
C THR A 158 2.23 5.78 20.03
N ASN A 159 3.52 5.91 19.71
CA ASN A 159 4.25 7.17 19.86
C ASN A 159 4.27 8.06 18.61
N VAL A 160 3.94 7.50 17.45
CA VAL A 160 3.98 8.18 16.14
C VAL A 160 2.58 8.44 15.58
N ASP A 161 1.52 7.90 16.19
CA ASP A 161 0.15 8.10 15.72
C ASP A 161 -0.27 9.57 15.80
N PRO A 162 -0.64 10.23 14.69
CA PRO A 162 -1.20 11.58 14.72
C PRO A 162 -2.40 11.71 15.67
N TYR A 163 -3.25 10.68 15.77
CA TYR A 163 -4.44 10.66 16.64
C TYR A 163 -4.12 10.55 18.14
N SER A 164 -2.86 10.34 18.52
CA SER A 164 -2.43 10.56 19.90
C SER A 164 -2.54 12.04 20.33
N ASN A 165 -2.62 12.95 19.35
CA ASN A 165 -2.85 14.37 19.59
C ASN A 165 -4.35 14.70 19.49
N PRO A 166 -4.88 15.55 20.39
CA PRO A 166 -6.28 15.93 20.33
C PRO A 166 -6.60 16.65 19.02
N VAL A 167 -7.73 16.31 18.42
CA VAL A 167 -8.27 17.02 17.26
C VAL A 167 -8.64 18.43 17.72
N THR A 168 -7.92 19.42 17.18
CA THR A 168 -8.06 20.83 17.59
C THR A 168 -8.11 21.74 16.36
N PRO A 169 -8.79 22.90 16.45
CA PRO A 169 -8.88 23.86 15.35
C PRO A 169 -7.53 24.37 14.83
N GLU A 170 -6.53 24.46 15.72
CA GLU A 170 -5.20 24.98 15.40
C GLU A 170 -4.14 23.88 15.49
N ILE A 171 -3.64 23.46 14.33
CA ILE A 171 -2.54 22.50 14.25
C ILE A 171 -1.23 23.24 14.52
N ARG A 172 -0.52 22.84 15.57
CA ARG A 172 0.84 23.36 15.83
C ARG A 172 1.78 23.00 14.67
N PRO A 173 2.56 23.94 14.13
CA PRO A 173 3.37 23.71 12.94
C PRO A 173 4.44 22.62 13.12
N ASP A 174 4.92 22.42 14.36
CA ASP A 174 5.99 21.47 14.66
C ASP A 174 5.50 20.03 14.92
N THR A 175 4.19 19.80 15.08
CA THR A 175 3.67 18.48 15.47
C THR A 175 4.08 17.40 14.47
N ARG A 176 3.94 17.68 13.17
CA ARG A 176 4.32 16.74 12.11
C ARG A 176 5.81 16.38 12.17
N SER A 177 6.66 17.40 12.23
CA SER A 177 8.11 17.23 12.26
C SER A 177 8.57 16.51 13.53
N ASN A 178 7.90 16.73 14.67
CA ASN A 178 8.20 16.03 15.91
C ASN A 178 7.82 14.54 15.85
N LEU A 179 6.66 14.19 15.28
CA LEU A 179 6.27 12.78 15.09
C LEU A 179 7.19 12.07 14.10
N LEU A 180 7.56 12.71 12.99
CA LEU A 180 8.52 12.16 12.04
C LEU A 180 9.91 11.96 12.65
N ARG A 181 10.38 12.92 13.48
CA ARG A 181 11.63 12.76 14.21
C ARG A 181 11.57 11.57 15.16
N ARG A 182 10.48 11.41 15.92
CA ARG A 182 10.28 10.24 16.77
C ARG A 182 10.28 8.93 15.98
N LEU A 183 9.66 8.91 14.80
CA LEU A 183 9.68 7.74 13.92
C LEU A 183 11.11 7.38 13.49
N ASP A 184 11.88 8.37 13.06
CA ASP A 184 13.28 8.17 12.67
C ASP A 184 14.14 7.76 13.89
N ASP A 185 13.91 8.34 15.08
CA ASP A 185 14.57 7.96 16.33
C ASP A 185 14.29 6.50 16.71
N ILE A 186 13.04 6.03 16.59
CA ILE A 186 12.69 4.63 16.82
C ILE A 186 13.46 3.73 15.85
N PHE A 187 13.54 4.10 14.56
CA PHE A 187 14.28 3.30 13.59
C PHE A 187 15.78 3.23 13.84
N GLU A 188 16.38 4.29 14.39
CA GLU A 188 17.80 4.31 14.75
C GLU A 188 18.09 3.47 15.99
N ASN A 189 17.13 3.39 16.92
CA ASN A 189 17.27 2.71 18.19
C ASN A 189 16.73 1.27 18.21
N ILE A 190 16.38 0.69 17.05
CA ILE A 190 15.98 -0.73 16.97
C ILE A 190 17.10 -1.62 17.54
N PRO A 191 16.82 -2.50 18.51
CA PRO A 191 17.82 -3.38 19.09
C PRO A 191 18.52 -4.23 18.03
N ALA A 192 19.85 -4.39 18.14
CA ALA A 192 20.65 -5.12 17.16
C ALA A 192 20.19 -6.58 16.98
N ASN A 193 19.67 -7.22 18.03
CA ASN A 193 19.13 -8.58 17.97
C ASN A 193 17.84 -8.64 17.14
N GLU A 194 16.87 -7.76 17.41
CA GLU A 194 15.61 -7.67 16.66
C GLU A 194 15.86 -7.33 15.18
N LYS A 195 16.77 -6.38 14.93
CA LYS A 195 17.19 -6.03 13.58
C LYS A 195 17.83 -7.21 12.83
N LYS A 196 18.58 -8.05 13.53
CA LYS A 196 19.16 -9.28 12.96
C LYS A 196 18.07 -10.31 12.68
N GLN A 197 17.17 -10.58 13.61
CA GLN A 197 16.04 -11.51 13.41
C GLN A 197 15.17 -11.09 12.21
N MET A 198 14.89 -9.79 12.09
CA MET A 198 14.14 -9.26 10.94
C MET A 198 14.91 -9.40 9.63
N TYR A 199 16.24 -9.21 9.65
CA TYR A 199 17.07 -9.45 8.47
C TYR A 199 17.09 -10.93 8.07
N ASP A 200 17.19 -11.84 9.04
CA ASP A 200 17.14 -13.29 8.80
C ASP A 200 15.79 -13.69 8.19
N ALA A 201 14.67 -13.14 8.70
CA ALA A 201 13.34 -13.34 8.15
C ALA A 201 13.18 -12.74 6.74
N ALA A 202 13.79 -11.57 6.48
CA ALA A 202 13.81 -10.96 5.15
C ALA A 202 14.62 -11.79 4.14
N LYS A 203 15.74 -12.37 4.57
CA LYS A 203 16.51 -13.34 3.77
C LYS A 203 15.71 -14.61 3.48
N ALA A 204 15.03 -15.16 4.48
CA ALA A 204 14.14 -16.31 4.30
C ALA A 204 13.04 -16.02 3.26
N THR A 205 12.47 -14.82 3.32
CA THR A 205 11.46 -14.36 2.35
C THR A 205 12.01 -14.39 0.93
N GLU A 206 13.18 -13.80 0.70
CA GLU A 206 13.78 -13.73 -0.65
C GLU A 206 14.26 -15.11 -1.12
N TRP A 207 14.82 -15.92 -0.23
CA TRP A 207 15.20 -17.29 -0.55
C TRP A 207 14.00 -18.12 -1.00
N MET A 208 12.90 -18.07 -0.25
CA MET A 208 11.66 -18.77 -0.60
C MET A 208 11.07 -18.30 -1.92
N ARG A 209 11.11 -16.98 -2.21
CA ARG A 209 10.69 -16.42 -3.50
C ARG A 209 11.49 -16.98 -4.66
N GLN A 210 12.82 -17.04 -4.52
CA GLN A 210 13.68 -17.61 -5.56
C GLN A 210 13.45 -19.11 -5.71
N PHE A 211 13.31 -19.83 -4.59
CA PHE A 211 13.01 -21.26 -4.58
C PHE A 211 11.73 -21.62 -5.37
N VAL A 212 10.61 -20.92 -5.12
CA VAL A 212 9.35 -21.22 -5.84
C VAL A 212 9.38 -20.82 -7.33
N LYS A 213 10.33 -19.96 -7.72
CA LYS A 213 10.57 -19.53 -9.09
C LYS A 213 11.50 -20.45 -9.87
N ILE A 214 12.14 -21.43 -9.22
CA ILE A 214 12.91 -22.47 -9.90
C ILE A 214 12.01 -23.16 -10.93
N PRO A 215 12.44 -23.31 -12.19
CA PRO A 215 11.63 -23.87 -13.26
C PRO A 215 11.59 -25.41 -13.19
N PHE A 216 11.11 -25.98 -12.08
CA PHE A 216 11.07 -27.43 -11.84
C PHE A 216 10.38 -28.21 -12.95
N ALA A 217 9.31 -27.67 -13.55
CA ALA A 217 8.65 -28.32 -14.69
C ALA A 217 9.59 -28.46 -15.90
N ARG A 218 10.41 -27.44 -16.19
CA ARG A 218 11.42 -27.50 -17.27
C ARG A 218 12.52 -28.50 -16.93
N LEU A 219 13.02 -28.49 -15.70
CA LEU A 219 14.04 -29.43 -15.21
C LEU A 219 13.59 -30.90 -15.36
N LEU A 220 12.37 -31.21 -14.91
CA LEU A 220 11.82 -32.57 -14.99
C LEU A 220 11.60 -33.03 -16.44
N LEU A 221 11.23 -32.12 -17.35
CA LEU A 221 11.07 -32.44 -18.77
C LEU A 221 12.36 -32.83 -19.49
N GLN A 222 13.54 -32.53 -18.92
CA GLN A 222 14.83 -32.99 -19.46
C GLN A 222 15.09 -34.48 -19.19
N PHE A 223 14.28 -35.14 -18.36
CA PHE A 223 14.43 -36.57 -18.09
C PHE A 223 13.66 -37.40 -19.12
N SER A 224 14.38 -38.31 -19.78
CA SER A 224 13.81 -39.31 -20.67
C SER A 224 13.43 -40.57 -19.88
N GLN A 225 12.21 -41.05 -20.08
CA GLN A 225 11.73 -42.30 -19.51
C GLN A 225 12.21 -43.48 -20.35
N ILE A 226 13.02 -44.36 -19.79
CA ILE A 226 13.50 -45.59 -20.46
C ILE A 226 12.52 -46.74 -20.23
N SER A 227 11.98 -46.83 -19.01
CA SER A 227 11.00 -47.83 -18.60
C SER A 227 9.97 -47.22 -17.65
N SER A 228 8.96 -47.97 -17.21
CA SER A 228 7.90 -47.45 -16.34
C SER A 228 8.44 -46.80 -15.05
N THR A 229 9.63 -47.18 -14.59
CA THR A 229 10.23 -46.70 -13.33
C THR A 229 11.60 -46.06 -13.50
N GLU A 230 12.15 -45.98 -14.71
CA GLU A 230 13.53 -45.54 -14.95
C GLU A 230 13.59 -44.24 -15.77
N PHE A 231 14.24 -43.24 -15.19
CA PHE A 231 14.38 -41.90 -15.76
C PHE A 231 15.87 -41.54 -15.83
N ILE A 232 16.29 -41.00 -16.98
CA ILE A 232 17.67 -40.53 -17.18
C ILE A 232 17.70 -39.14 -17.78
N CYS A 233 18.70 -38.34 -17.43
CA CYS A 233 18.95 -37.04 -18.06
C CYS A 233 20.44 -36.88 -18.41
N PRO A 234 20.81 -36.71 -19.68
CA PRO A 234 22.17 -36.35 -20.07
C PRO A 234 22.60 -35.01 -19.47
N PHE A 235 23.85 -34.93 -18.99
CA PHE A 235 24.38 -33.72 -18.35
C PHE A 235 24.20 -32.44 -19.19
N GLY A 236 24.46 -32.52 -20.50
CA GLY A 236 24.35 -31.36 -21.39
C GLY A 236 22.92 -30.80 -21.54
N GLN A 237 21.88 -31.51 -21.12
CA GLN A 237 20.49 -31.02 -21.19
C GLN A 237 20.08 -30.19 -19.98
N ILE A 238 20.71 -30.43 -18.81
CA ILE A 238 20.36 -29.77 -17.54
C ILE A 238 21.34 -28.65 -17.17
N GLU A 239 22.52 -28.62 -17.80
CA GLU A 239 23.62 -27.70 -17.47
C GLU A 239 23.18 -26.24 -17.33
N ALA A 240 22.40 -25.72 -18.29
CA ALA A 240 21.96 -24.32 -18.30
C ALA A 240 21.05 -23.94 -17.13
N ASP A 241 20.34 -24.90 -16.54
CA ASP A 241 19.38 -24.66 -15.45
C ASP A 241 20.00 -24.90 -14.07
N LEU A 242 21.13 -25.60 -14.03
CA LEU A 242 21.76 -26.08 -12.81
C LEU A 242 22.37 -24.96 -11.97
N ASP A 243 22.92 -23.93 -12.60
CA ASP A 243 23.55 -22.80 -11.88
C ASP A 243 22.56 -22.13 -10.91
N SER A 244 21.38 -21.77 -11.42
CA SER A 244 20.34 -21.10 -10.63
C SER A 244 19.76 -22.02 -9.55
N PHE A 245 19.61 -23.32 -9.86
CA PHE A 245 19.14 -24.33 -8.93
C PHE A 245 20.15 -24.53 -7.79
N ALA A 246 21.43 -24.70 -8.12
CA ALA A 246 22.50 -24.90 -7.16
C ALA A 246 22.73 -23.67 -6.27
N GLN A 247 22.59 -22.45 -6.81
CA GLN A 247 22.69 -21.21 -6.03
C GLN A 247 21.71 -21.19 -4.85
N ILE A 248 20.47 -21.60 -5.08
CA ILE A 248 19.42 -21.59 -4.05
C ILE A 248 19.61 -22.78 -3.10
N MET A 249 19.72 -23.99 -3.66
CA MET A 249 19.73 -25.24 -2.87
C MET A 249 21.02 -25.44 -2.05
N CYS A 250 22.15 -24.85 -2.45
CA CYS A 250 23.40 -24.92 -1.71
C CYS A 250 23.67 -23.71 -0.80
N SER A 251 22.74 -22.76 -0.73
CA SER A 251 22.79 -21.68 0.24
C SER A 251 22.29 -22.17 1.60
N SER A 252 22.90 -21.68 2.68
CA SER A 252 22.39 -21.94 4.02
C SER A 252 21.46 -20.81 4.44
N ILE A 253 20.24 -21.18 4.86
CA ILE A 253 19.22 -20.23 5.31
C ILE A 253 18.48 -20.78 6.53
N VAL A 254 18.14 -19.89 7.45
CA VAL A 254 17.23 -20.21 8.57
C VAL A 254 15.88 -19.60 8.24
N ILE A 255 14.82 -20.39 8.35
CA ILE A 255 13.44 -19.96 8.12
C ILE A 255 12.75 -19.89 9.48
N PRO A 256 12.52 -18.67 10.02
CA PRO A 256 11.81 -18.48 11.28
C PRO A 256 10.33 -18.86 11.16
N ASP A 257 9.74 -19.31 12.26
CA ASP A 257 8.32 -19.68 12.28
C ASP A 257 7.44 -18.43 12.14
N GLU A 258 7.89 -17.30 12.69
CA GLU A 258 7.26 -16.00 12.55
C GLU A 258 7.09 -15.58 11.08
N PHE A 259 8.01 -16.01 10.21
CA PHE A 259 7.89 -15.78 8.78
C PHE A 259 6.78 -16.65 8.16
N LEU A 260 6.66 -17.93 8.54
CA LEU A 260 5.62 -18.82 8.02
C LEU A 260 4.23 -18.37 8.46
N GLU A 261 4.10 -17.98 9.74
CA GLU A 261 2.88 -17.39 10.29
C GLU A 261 2.50 -16.11 9.54
N ALA A 262 3.45 -15.19 9.37
CA ALA A 262 3.22 -13.95 8.64
C ALA A 262 2.85 -14.21 7.17
N LEU A 263 3.51 -15.17 6.51
CA LEU A 263 3.25 -15.54 5.12
C LEU A 263 1.81 -16.03 4.93
N TYR A 264 1.35 -16.93 5.80
CA TYR A 264 -0.01 -17.47 5.75
C TYR A 264 -1.06 -16.38 5.96
N LEU A 265 -0.93 -15.62 7.04
CA LEU A 265 -1.90 -14.60 7.42
C LEU A 265 -1.97 -13.47 6.39
N PHE A 266 -0.82 -13.09 5.81
CA PHE A 266 -0.78 -12.09 4.75
C PHE A 266 -1.48 -12.58 3.48
N ALA A 267 -1.32 -13.85 3.10
CA ALA A 267 -1.95 -14.42 1.92
C ALA A 267 -3.47 -14.52 2.05
N ILE A 268 -3.99 -14.96 3.20
CA ILE A 268 -5.43 -15.06 3.46
C ILE A 268 -6.09 -13.69 3.48
N ARG A 269 -5.39 -12.71 4.06
CA ARG A 269 -5.87 -11.33 4.06
C ARG A 269 -6.06 -10.79 2.65
N ASN A 270 -5.14 -11.09 1.74
CA ASN A 270 -5.24 -10.65 0.34
C ASN A 270 -6.32 -11.42 -0.44
N SER A 271 -6.72 -12.63 0.00
CA SER A 271 -7.71 -13.47 -0.69
C SER A 271 -9.17 -13.21 -0.31
N LYS A 272 -9.47 -12.23 0.57
CA LYS A 272 -10.84 -11.86 1.04
C LYS A 272 -11.62 -12.94 1.81
N HIS A 273 -10.99 -14.02 2.25
CA HIS A 273 -11.65 -15.15 2.95
C HIS A 273 -11.64 -15.05 4.50
N LEU A 274 -11.44 -13.85 5.06
CA LEU A 274 -11.25 -13.62 6.51
C LEU A 274 -12.44 -13.94 7.44
N ASN A 275 -13.57 -14.46 6.93
CA ASN A 275 -14.81 -14.65 7.73
C ASN A 275 -15.14 -16.11 8.06
N ASP A 276 -14.25 -17.08 7.82
CA ASP A 276 -14.51 -18.48 8.16
C ASP A 276 -14.03 -18.82 9.59
N GLU A 277 -14.94 -19.37 10.40
CA GLU A 277 -14.69 -19.87 11.77
C GLU A 277 -13.59 -20.96 11.85
N ASN A 278 -13.11 -21.48 10.70
CA ASN A 278 -12.09 -22.53 10.60
C ASN A 278 -10.64 -22.01 10.46
N THR A 279 -10.43 -20.69 10.42
CA THR A 279 -9.11 -20.07 10.15
C THR A 279 -7.97 -20.59 11.04
N GLY A 280 -8.23 -20.88 12.33
CA GLY A 280 -7.21 -21.40 13.25
C GLY A 280 -6.79 -22.85 12.97
N ARG A 281 -7.71 -23.71 12.52
CA ARG A 281 -7.37 -25.09 12.12
C ARG A 281 -6.61 -25.11 10.80
N ASP A 282 -7.07 -24.31 9.83
CA ASP A 282 -6.43 -24.18 8.53
C ASP A 282 -5.00 -23.64 8.64
N ALA A 283 -4.75 -22.79 9.65
CA ALA A 283 -3.42 -22.29 9.98
C ALA A 283 -2.48 -23.38 10.53
N GLY A 284 -2.96 -24.18 11.48
CA GLY A 284 -2.18 -25.31 12.03
C GLY A 284 -1.84 -26.34 10.95
N ASP A 285 -2.80 -26.65 10.07
CA ASP A 285 -2.58 -27.53 8.92
C ASP A 285 -1.56 -26.96 7.94
N PHE A 286 -1.59 -25.64 7.69
CA PHE A 286 -0.58 -24.95 6.90
C PHE A 286 0.82 -25.08 7.50
N LEU A 287 0.98 -24.76 8.80
CA LEU A 287 2.29 -24.82 9.47
C LEU A 287 2.86 -26.25 9.49
N SER A 288 2.03 -27.25 9.80
CA SER A 288 2.42 -28.66 9.77
C SER A 288 2.91 -29.08 8.38
N LYS A 289 2.20 -28.68 7.32
CA LYS A 289 2.59 -28.96 5.94
C LYS A 289 3.82 -28.16 5.51
N ALA A 290 3.98 -26.93 6.00
CA ALA A 290 5.16 -26.10 5.78
C ALA A 290 6.40 -26.75 6.40
N HIS A 291 6.36 -27.14 7.66
CA HIS A 291 7.46 -27.86 8.32
C HIS A 291 7.79 -29.18 7.63
N SER A 292 6.78 -29.95 7.24
CA SER A 292 6.99 -31.19 6.47
C SER A 292 7.72 -30.92 5.15
N SER A 293 7.32 -29.86 4.43
CA SER A 293 7.94 -29.46 3.16
C SER A 293 9.37 -28.95 3.36
N LEU A 294 9.63 -28.17 4.42
CA LEU A 294 10.97 -27.72 4.80
C LEU A 294 11.86 -28.89 5.26
N GLY A 295 11.28 -29.91 5.89
CA GLY A 295 11.96 -31.17 6.22
C GLY A 295 12.40 -31.93 4.97
N LEU A 296 11.55 -32.04 3.95
CA LEU A 296 11.91 -32.62 2.65
C LEU A 296 13.03 -31.82 1.97
N LEU A 297 12.98 -30.49 2.03
CA LEU A 297 14.06 -29.63 1.55
C LEU A 297 15.38 -29.89 2.28
N GLN A 298 15.34 -30.01 3.61
CA GLN A 298 16.54 -30.31 4.40
C GLN A 298 17.10 -31.70 4.09
N MET A 299 16.23 -32.69 3.90
CA MET A 299 16.62 -34.03 3.47
C MET A 299 17.28 -34.01 2.10
N PHE A 300 16.78 -33.23 1.15
CA PHE A 300 17.40 -33.08 -0.16
C PHE A 300 18.82 -32.51 -0.06
N VAL A 301 19.00 -31.36 0.60
CA VAL A 301 20.30 -30.66 0.66
C VAL A 301 21.35 -31.42 1.46
N THR A 302 20.94 -32.39 2.29
CA THR A 302 21.84 -33.27 3.04
C THR A 302 22.12 -34.59 2.32
N SER A 303 21.17 -35.11 1.54
CA SER A 303 21.30 -36.41 0.85
C SER A 303 21.86 -36.31 -0.57
N ILE A 304 21.74 -35.16 -1.23
CA ILE A 304 22.21 -34.99 -2.61
C ILE A 304 23.45 -34.07 -2.62
N PRO A 305 24.64 -34.56 -3.02
CA PRO A 305 25.86 -33.76 -3.06
C PRO A 305 25.87 -32.83 -4.27
N LEU A 306 24.95 -31.86 -4.31
CA LEU A 306 24.66 -31.03 -5.48
C LEU A 306 25.87 -30.25 -5.98
N ARG A 307 26.76 -29.80 -5.08
CA ARG A 307 28.02 -29.13 -5.46
C ARG A 307 28.92 -30.04 -6.30
N SER A 308 29.08 -31.28 -5.86
CA SER A 308 29.89 -32.29 -6.55
C SER A 308 29.25 -32.72 -7.87
N ILE A 309 27.92 -32.87 -7.92
CA ILE A 309 27.19 -33.14 -9.17
C ILE A 309 27.38 -31.99 -10.17
N SER A 310 27.29 -30.74 -9.71
CA SER A 310 27.44 -29.57 -10.59
C SER A 310 28.84 -29.47 -11.21
N ARG A 311 29.90 -29.78 -10.45
CA ARG A 311 31.27 -29.89 -11.00
C ARG A 311 31.37 -30.95 -12.11
N LEU A 312 30.69 -32.08 -11.97
CA LEU A 312 30.66 -33.13 -13.00
C LEU A 312 29.91 -32.67 -14.25
N ILE A 313 28.78 -31.99 -14.09
CA ILE A 313 27.94 -31.53 -15.21
C ILE A 313 28.65 -30.46 -16.03
N HIS A 314 29.28 -29.47 -15.39
CA HIS A 314 30.07 -28.44 -16.06
C HIS A 314 31.46 -28.91 -16.52
N ALA A 315 31.82 -30.17 -16.25
CA ALA A 315 33.15 -30.72 -16.51
C ALA A 315 34.30 -29.86 -15.95
N ASP A 316 34.07 -29.19 -14.81
CA ASP A 316 35.03 -28.30 -14.15
C ASP A 316 35.11 -28.61 -12.66
N SER A 317 36.24 -29.18 -12.24
CA SER A 317 36.51 -29.50 -10.83
C SER A 317 36.66 -28.25 -9.94
N GLN A 318 36.92 -27.09 -10.53
CA GLN A 318 37.00 -25.80 -9.84
C GLN A 318 35.68 -25.04 -9.87
N TRP A 319 34.62 -25.55 -10.50
CA TRP A 319 33.33 -24.87 -10.59
C TRP A 319 32.81 -24.49 -9.20
N ARG A 320 32.26 -23.28 -9.12
CA ARG A 320 31.78 -22.64 -7.89
C ARG A 320 30.37 -22.12 -8.08
N ILE A 321 29.63 -22.15 -6.98
CA ILE A 321 28.29 -21.61 -6.90
C ILE A 321 28.40 -20.11 -6.58
N ASN A 322 27.61 -19.31 -7.29
CA ASN A 322 27.46 -17.90 -6.94
C ASN A 322 26.86 -17.77 -5.53
N THR A 323 27.36 -16.84 -4.73
CA THR A 323 26.78 -16.59 -3.40
C THR A 323 25.33 -16.14 -3.54
N PHE A 324 24.44 -16.67 -2.69
CA PHE A 324 23.09 -16.14 -2.57
C PHE A 324 23.15 -14.68 -2.11
N SER A 325 22.48 -13.80 -2.85
CA SER A 325 22.27 -12.39 -2.51
C SER A 325 20.78 -12.12 -2.51
N GLY A 326 20.29 -11.37 -1.53
CA GLY A 326 18.87 -11.10 -1.40
C GLY A 326 18.49 -10.68 0.01
N GLY A 327 17.50 -9.78 0.09
CA GLY A 327 16.95 -9.27 1.34
C GLY A 327 17.75 -8.12 1.95
N GLU A 328 18.76 -7.55 1.30
CA GLU A 328 19.56 -6.44 1.83
C GLU A 328 18.79 -5.11 1.89
N ASP A 329 17.79 -4.93 1.01
CA ASP A 329 17.00 -3.71 0.88
C ASP A 329 15.78 -3.65 1.82
N TRP A 330 15.58 -4.68 2.63
CA TRP A 330 14.41 -4.84 3.51
C TRP A 330 14.16 -3.61 4.39
N PHE A 331 15.23 -3.04 4.96
CA PHE A 331 15.11 -1.94 5.91
C PHE A 331 14.70 -0.64 5.22
N VAL A 332 15.15 -0.44 3.98
CA VAL A 332 14.75 0.72 3.16
C VAL A 332 13.28 0.60 2.79
N LYS A 333 12.84 -0.58 2.34
CA LYS A 333 11.43 -0.87 2.03
C LYS A 333 10.55 -0.70 3.27
N TYR A 334 10.98 -1.22 4.41
CA TYR A 334 10.30 -1.09 5.71
C TYR A 334 10.10 0.38 6.12
N LYS A 335 11.17 1.18 6.15
CA LYS A 335 11.11 2.61 6.49
C LYS A 335 10.18 3.39 5.57
N ASN A 336 10.30 3.18 4.26
CA ASN A 336 9.50 3.88 3.27
C ASN A 336 8.01 3.58 3.42
N THR A 337 7.65 2.33 3.73
CA THR A 337 6.26 1.94 3.96
C THR A 337 5.70 2.58 5.23
N TRP A 338 6.44 2.58 6.33
CA TRP A 338 6.00 3.28 7.55
C TRP A 338 5.82 4.78 7.34
N LYS A 339 6.68 5.44 6.56
CA LYS A 339 6.51 6.86 6.21
C LYS A 339 5.24 7.08 5.39
N LYS A 340 4.94 6.21 4.41
CA LYS A 340 3.67 6.25 3.66
C LYS A 340 2.46 6.06 4.58
N ILE A 341 2.52 5.12 5.53
CA ILE A 341 1.48 4.88 6.53
C ILE A 341 1.27 6.14 7.39
N PHE A 342 2.34 6.74 7.87
CA PHE A 342 2.28 7.98 8.64
C PHE A 342 1.64 9.11 7.84
N ASP A 343 2.03 9.30 6.58
CA ASP A 343 1.50 10.35 5.72
C ASP A 343 -0.02 10.21 5.51
N GLN A 344 -0.50 8.98 5.34
CA GLN A 344 -1.94 8.70 5.25
C GLN A 344 -2.67 9.03 6.56
N LYS A 345 -2.17 8.55 7.72
CA LYS A 345 -2.76 8.90 9.02
C LYS A 345 -2.77 10.41 9.26
N TRP A 346 -1.65 11.06 8.92
CA TRP A 346 -1.50 12.50 9.10
C TRP A 346 -2.51 13.26 8.26
N ALA A 347 -2.69 12.89 6.99
CA ALA A 347 -3.67 13.53 6.12
C ALA A 347 -5.11 13.34 6.64
N ALA A 348 -5.44 12.17 7.19
CA ALA A 348 -6.73 11.92 7.82
C ALA A 348 -6.94 12.79 9.07
N TRP A 349 -5.97 12.79 10.00
CA TRP A 349 -6.04 13.59 11.22
C TRP A 349 -6.07 15.11 10.93
N GLU A 350 -5.30 15.57 9.94
CA GLU A 350 -5.31 16.97 9.49
C GLU A 350 -6.69 17.34 8.91
N SER A 351 -7.33 16.42 8.19
CA SER A 351 -8.70 16.62 7.69
C SER A 351 -9.71 16.75 8.84
N ASP A 352 -9.57 15.94 9.89
CA ASP A 352 -10.44 16.03 11.07
C ASP A 352 -10.22 17.34 11.84
N CYS A 353 -8.97 17.79 12.00
CA CYS A 353 -8.67 19.08 12.62
C CYS A 353 -9.24 20.26 11.82
N LYS A 354 -9.14 20.21 10.49
CA LYS A 354 -9.75 21.22 9.60
C LYS A 354 -11.26 21.24 9.72
N LYS A 355 -11.90 20.08 9.84
CA LYS A 355 -13.34 19.99 10.07
C LYS A 355 -13.74 20.65 11.40
N GLU A 356 -12.98 20.42 12.47
CA GLU A 356 -13.21 21.04 13.77
C GLU A 356 -12.98 22.56 13.75
N ALA A 357 -11.96 23.02 13.01
CA ALA A 357 -11.72 24.45 12.79
C ALA A 357 -12.90 25.12 12.06
N LEU A 358 -13.46 24.43 11.05
CA LEU A 358 -14.64 24.92 10.34
C LEU A 358 -15.88 24.91 11.24
N LEU A 359 -16.10 23.91 12.09
CA LEU A 359 -17.19 23.95 13.07
C LEU A 359 -17.06 25.13 14.04
N SER A 360 -15.85 25.41 14.50
CA SER A 360 -15.58 26.57 15.36
C SER A 360 -15.88 27.89 14.63
N SER A 361 -15.43 28.03 13.38
CA SER A 361 -15.72 29.19 12.53
C SER A 361 -17.22 29.33 12.25
N LEU A 362 -17.91 28.22 12.03
CA LEU A 362 -19.35 28.18 11.79
C LEU A 362 -20.13 28.73 12.99
N LYS A 363 -19.77 28.29 14.19
CA LYS A 363 -20.38 28.75 15.43
C LYS A 363 -20.15 30.23 15.69
N VAL A 364 -18.93 30.73 15.45
CA VAL A 364 -18.55 32.13 15.71
C VAL A 364 -19.18 33.08 14.69
N ASN A 365 -19.19 32.73 13.41
CA ASN A 365 -19.59 33.64 12.33
C ASN A 365 -21.08 33.55 11.98
N PHE A 366 -21.73 32.42 12.26
CA PHE A 366 -23.10 32.12 11.82
C PHE A 366 -24.01 31.59 12.92
N GLU A 367 -23.52 31.45 14.16
CA GLU A 367 -24.29 30.95 15.31
C GLU A 367 -24.89 29.54 15.09
N LEU A 368 -24.26 28.72 14.26
CA LEU A 368 -24.67 27.33 14.03
C LEU A 368 -23.74 26.35 14.76
N ASP A 369 -24.33 25.45 15.56
CA ASP A 369 -23.59 24.42 16.30
C ASP A 369 -23.22 23.19 15.44
N THR A 370 -23.88 22.98 14.30
CA THR A 370 -23.64 21.86 13.40
C THR A 370 -23.69 22.30 11.95
N PHE A 371 -23.01 21.56 11.07
CA PHE A 371 -23.11 21.81 9.62
C PHE A 371 -24.56 21.63 9.17
N PRO A 372 -25.19 22.65 8.57
CA PRO A 372 -26.53 22.52 8.05
C PRO A 372 -26.53 21.50 6.91
N LEU A 373 -27.60 20.71 6.84
CA LEU A 373 -27.80 19.72 5.79
C LEU A 373 -28.77 20.26 4.74
N PHE A 374 -28.61 19.81 3.50
CA PHE A 374 -29.60 20.11 2.48
C PHE A 374 -30.92 19.39 2.80
N PRO A 375 -32.10 20.00 2.61
CA PRO A 375 -33.37 19.40 3.06
C PRO A 375 -33.74 18.09 2.37
N GLN A 376 -33.48 17.98 1.05
CA GLN A 376 -33.85 16.81 0.25
C GLN A 376 -32.61 16.01 -0.15
N ARG A 377 -32.42 14.85 0.49
CA ARG A 377 -31.21 14.01 0.34
C ARG A 377 -31.60 12.57 0.02
N PRO A 378 -32.11 12.29 -1.18
CA PRO A 378 -32.60 10.95 -1.55
C PRO A 378 -31.51 9.86 -1.52
N TRP A 379 -30.23 10.24 -1.56
CA TRP A 379 -29.10 9.32 -1.42
C TRP A 379 -28.83 8.84 0.02
N ASP A 380 -29.31 9.58 1.04
CA ASP A 380 -29.05 9.29 2.46
C ASP A 380 -29.76 8.02 2.95
N SER A 381 -30.94 7.72 2.39
CA SER A 381 -31.74 6.54 2.72
C SER A 381 -31.48 5.35 1.80
N LEU A 382 -30.83 5.56 0.65
CA LEU A 382 -30.60 4.49 -0.32
C LEU A 382 -29.42 3.60 0.12
N TRP A 383 -29.66 2.29 0.20
CA TRP A 383 -28.64 1.28 0.52
C TRP A 383 -27.82 1.56 1.79
N GLY A 384 -28.44 2.16 2.81
CA GLY A 384 -27.75 2.49 4.07
C GLY A 384 -26.97 3.80 4.03
N GLY A 385 -27.14 4.61 2.98
CA GLY A 385 -26.54 5.92 2.82
C GLY A 385 -25.39 5.90 1.81
N ILE A 386 -25.57 6.62 0.70
CA ILE A 386 -24.54 6.79 -0.32
C ILE A 386 -23.78 8.08 -0.01
N ASP A 387 -22.45 7.98 0.02
CA ASP A 387 -21.58 9.14 0.22
C ASP A 387 -21.75 10.14 -0.94
N PHE A 388 -22.07 11.39 -0.59
CA PHE A 388 -22.17 12.51 -1.51
C PHE A 388 -20.99 13.48 -1.30
N THR A 389 -20.31 13.86 -2.38
CA THR A 389 -19.07 14.65 -2.29
C THR A 389 -19.26 16.00 -1.62
N TYR A 390 -20.31 16.75 -1.98
CA TYR A 390 -20.51 18.15 -1.57
C TYR A 390 -21.57 18.32 -0.47
N GLU A 391 -21.79 17.29 0.34
CA GLU A 391 -22.88 17.22 1.33
C GLU A 391 -22.89 18.45 2.26
N THR A 392 -21.73 18.79 2.81
CA THR A 392 -21.64 19.87 3.79
C THR A 392 -21.64 21.24 3.11
N THR A 393 -21.01 21.37 1.93
CA THR A 393 -20.97 22.62 1.15
C THR A 393 -22.34 23.01 0.63
N LEU A 394 -23.09 22.05 0.09
CA LEU A 394 -24.45 22.24 -0.41
C LEU A 394 -25.40 22.66 0.72
N GLY A 395 -25.33 21.98 1.86
CA GLY A 395 -26.15 22.30 3.02
C GLY A 395 -25.89 23.71 3.54
N PHE A 396 -24.62 24.11 3.70
CA PHE A 396 -24.26 25.47 4.11
C PHE A 396 -24.71 26.53 3.11
N LEU A 397 -24.46 26.34 1.81
CA LEU A 397 -24.86 27.32 0.80
C LEU A 397 -26.36 27.51 0.75
N ASN A 398 -27.15 26.44 0.82
CA ASN A 398 -28.61 26.56 0.85
C ASN A 398 -29.09 27.30 2.10
N TRP A 399 -28.52 27.02 3.27
CA TRP A 399 -28.82 27.77 4.49
C TRP A 399 -28.44 29.25 4.33
N PHE A 400 -27.23 29.53 3.85
CA PHE A 400 -26.75 30.90 3.68
C PHE A 400 -27.64 31.69 2.71
N MET A 401 -28.05 31.10 1.59
CA MET A 401 -28.91 31.80 0.62
C MET A 401 -30.33 32.06 1.16
N ARG A 402 -30.83 31.27 2.11
CA ARG A 402 -32.16 31.45 2.72
C ARG A 402 -32.14 32.40 3.91
N GLU A 403 -31.24 32.15 4.85
CA GLU A 403 -31.22 32.81 6.14
C GLU A 403 -30.12 33.87 6.23
N GLY A 404 -28.95 33.63 5.63
CA GLY A 404 -27.81 34.54 5.72
C GLY A 404 -27.91 35.75 4.79
N PHE A 405 -28.07 35.50 3.50
CA PHE A 405 -28.14 36.52 2.46
C PHE A 405 -29.41 37.37 2.56
N SER A 406 -30.53 36.80 3.03
CA SER A 406 -31.79 37.52 3.20
C SER A 406 -31.67 38.68 4.20
N VAL A 407 -30.82 38.55 5.22
CA VAL A 407 -30.47 39.64 6.15
C VAL A 407 -29.74 40.78 5.44
N CYS A 408 -28.87 40.46 4.47
CA CYS A 408 -28.12 41.44 3.69
C CYS A 408 -28.95 42.07 2.55
N GLU A 409 -29.94 41.35 2.04
CA GLU A 409 -30.64 41.68 0.81
C GLU A 409 -31.25 43.10 0.83
N LEU A 410 -31.94 43.46 1.92
CA LEU A 410 -32.61 44.75 2.05
C LEU A 410 -31.63 45.92 2.02
N ASP A 411 -30.49 45.78 2.69
CA ASP A 411 -29.48 46.82 2.79
C ASP A 411 -28.73 46.99 1.46
N LEU A 412 -28.36 45.87 0.81
CA LEU A 412 -27.77 45.88 -0.53
C LEU A 412 -28.73 46.44 -1.59
N LYS A 413 -30.02 46.11 -1.51
CA LYS A 413 -31.05 46.66 -2.40
C LYS A 413 -31.23 48.17 -2.20
N THR A 414 -31.16 48.64 -0.95
CA THR A 414 -31.18 50.07 -0.65
C THR A 414 -30.00 50.77 -1.32
N LEU A 415 -28.79 50.20 -1.21
CA LEU A 415 -27.58 50.71 -1.84
C LEU A 415 -27.68 50.70 -3.38
N LEU A 416 -28.26 49.66 -3.96
CA LEU A 416 -28.47 49.56 -5.42
C LEU A 416 -29.40 50.66 -5.94
N VAL A 417 -30.51 50.93 -5.24
CA VAL A 417 -31.53 51.88 -5.70
C VAL A 417 -31.16 53.34 -5.40
N GLN A 418 -30.57 53.60 -4.24
CA GLN A 418 -30.28 54.97 -3.78
C GLN A 418 -28.83 55.39 -4.05
N GLY A 419 -27.94 54.47 -4.40
CA GLY A 419 -26.51 54.72 -4.59
C GLY A 419 -26.18 55.52 -5.85
N SER A 420 -25.46 56.63 -5.66
CA SER A 420 -24.84 57.40 -6.74
C SER A 420 -23.36 57.02 -6.85
N PHE A 421 -23.10 55.93 -7.55
CA PHE A 421 -21.76 55.37 -7.76
C PHE A 421 -20.91 56.31 -8.61
N ASN A 422 -19.66 56.57 -8.18
CA ASN A 422 -18.72 57.41 -8.94
C ASN A 422 -18.34 56.78 -10.30
N LYS A 423 -18.32 55.45 -10.36
CA LYS A 423 -18.00 54.67 -11.56
C LYS A 423 -19.19 53.85 -12.01
N LYS A 424 -19.55 53.97 -13.29
CA LYS A 424 -20.68 53.25 -13.88
C LYS A 424 -20.41 51.74 -13.94
N GLU A 425 -19.15 51.35 -14.12
CA GLU A 425 -18.72 49.94 -14.12
C GLU A 425 -18.99 49.28 -12.76
N ASN A 426 -18.75 49.98 -11.66
CA ASN A 426 -19.03 49.47 -10.31
C ASN A 426 -20.52 49.26 -10.08
N TYR A 427 -21.37 50.19 -10.56
CA TYR A 427 -22.81 50.03 -10.49
C TYR A 427 -23.30 48.83 -11.30
N ASN A 428 -22.83 48.69 -12.55
CA ASN A 428 -23.23 47.59 -13.42
C ASN A 428 -22.84 46.24 -12.82
N LEU A 429 -21.59 46.09 -12.38
CA LEU A 429 -21.09 44.87 -11.76
C LEU A 429 -21.85 44.57 -10.46
N PHE A 430 -22.13 45.58 -9.64
CA PHE A 430 -22.90 45.39 -8.41
C PHE A 430 -24.34 44.93 -8.69
N SER A 431 -25.02 45.58 -9.65
CA SER A 431 -26.37 45.21 -10.07
C SER A 431 -26.43 43.79 -10.64
N GLU A 432 -25.46 43.41 -11.47
CA GLU A 432 -25.36 42.09 -12.06
C GLU A 432 -25.12 41.02 -10.99
N SER A 433 -24.11 41.22 -10.13
CA SER A 433 -23.79 40.25 -9.08
C SER A 433 -24.88 40.13 -8.04
N PHE A 434 -25.53 41.23 -7.64
CA PHE A 434 -26.68 41.19 -6.74
C PHE A 434 -27.87 40.45 -7.37
N GLY A 435 -28.17 40.71 -8.64
CA GLY A 435 -29.21 39.98 -9.38
C GLY A 435 -28.90 38.49 -9.49
N ALA A 436 -27.64 38.13 -9.75
CA ALA A 436 -27.19 36.75 -9.82
C ALA A 436 -27.29 36.04 -8.46
N MET A 437 -27.03 36.72 -7.34
CA MET A 437 -27.25 36.17 -5.99
C MET A 437 -28.72 35.84 -5.73
N ILE A 438 -29.65 36.70 -6.16
CA ILE A 438 -31.10 36.40 -6.06
C ILE A 438 -31.46 35.17 -6.91
N GLN A 439 -30.92 35.09 -8.13
CA GLN A 439 -31.15 33.94 -9.01
C GLN A 439 -30.55 32.64 -8.45
N LEU A 440 -29.47 32.73 -7.67
CA LEU A 440 -28.91 31.57 -6.97
C LEU A 440 -29.90 31.02 -5.93
N SER A 441 -30.56 31.87 -5.14
CA SER A 441 -31.60 31.42 -4.20
C SER A 441 -32.73 30.66 -4.89
N ILE A 442 -33.16 31.13 -6.07
CA ILE A 442 -34.17 30.44 -6.90
C ILE A 442 -33.62 29.09 -7.39
N SER A 443 -32.38 29.06 -7.88
CA SER A 443 -31.74 27.83 -8.36
C SER A 443 -31.64 26.75 -7.27
N PHE A 444 -31.40 27.14 -6.00
CA PHE A 444 -31.41 26.19 -4.87
C PHE A 444 -32.80 25.62 -4.58
N GLN A 445 -33.86 26.43 -4.69
CA GLN A 445 -35.25 25.95 -4.56
C GLN A 445 -35.62 24.99 -5.69
N GLU A 446 -35.16 25.26 -6.92
CA GLU A 446 -35.35 24.36 -8.05
C GLU A 446 -34.62 23.01 -7.84
N LEU A 447 -33.39 23.04 -7.34
CA LEU A 447 -32.64 21.84 -6.99
C LEU A 447 -33.34 21.04 -5.88
N GLU A 448 -33.84 21.71 -4.84
CA GLU A 448 -34.63 21.06 -3.79
C GLU A 448 -35.88 20.38 -4.37
N ARG A 449 -36.61 21.06 -5.26
CA ARG A 449 -37.79 20.49 -5.92
C ARG A 449 -37.43 19.28 -6.79
N LYS A 450 -36.33 19.33 -7.54
CA LYS A 450 -35.85 18.20 -8.36
C LYS A 450 -35.50 16.97 -7.50
N LEU A 451 -34.90 17.19 -6.32
CA LEU A 451 -34.48 16.13 -5.40
C LEU A 451 -35.59 15.64 -4.46
N SER A 452 -36.70 16.37 -4.37
CA SER A 452 -37.84 15.99 -3.54
C SER A 452 -38.44 14.64 -3.92
N PHE A 453 -39.22 14.03 -3.02
CA PHE A 453 -39.81 12.71 -3.20
C PHE A 453 -40.62 12.54 -4.51
N HIS A 454 -41.24 13.63 -5.00
CA HIS A 454 -41.98 13.66 -6.28
C HIS A 454 -41.23 14.41 -7.39
N GLY A 455 -40.02 14.87 -7.11
CA GLY A 455 -39.15 15.53 -8.06
C GLY A 455 -38.59 14.57 -9.10
N GLU A 456 -38.11 15.12 -10.21
CA GLU A 456 -37.56 14.36 -11.35
C GLU A 456 -36.48 13.37 -10.92
N LEU A 457 -35.53 13.80 -10.09
CA LEU A 457 -34.43 12.94 -9.62
C LEU A 457 -34.87 12.12 -8.40
N GLY A 458 -35.57 12.73 -7.43
CA GLY A 458 -36.00 12.03 -6.21
C GLY A 458 -36.93 10.85 -6.48
N ALA A 459 -37.87 10.97 -7.43
CA ALA A 459 -38.75 9.86 -7.82
C ALA A 459 -37.97 8.66 -8.38
N ILE A 460 -36.85 8.90 -9.07
CA ILE A 460 -35.99 7.84 -9.59
C ILE A 460 -35.25 7.14 -8.46
N PHE A 461 -34.70 7.89 -7.49
CA PHE A 461 -34.08 7.31 -6.29
C PHE A 461 -35.07 6.46 -5.50
N ASN A 462 -36.31 6.94 -5.31
CA ASN A 462 -37.35 6.20 -4.60
C ASN A 462 -37.72 4.90 -5.30
N LYS A 463 -37.86 4.92 -6.62
CA LYS A 463 -38.13 3.69 -7.39
C LYS A 463 -37.02 2.65 -7.19
N ILE A 464 -35.76 3.07 -7.20
CA ILE A 464 -34.61 2.17 -6.96
C ILE A 464 -34.59 1.67 -5.51
N HIS A 465 -35.00 2.50 -4.56
CA HIS A 465 -35.13 2.12 -3.16
C HIS A 465 -36.21 1.04 -2.96
N GLU A 466 -37.39 1.21 -3.57
CA GLU A 466 -38.51 0.27 -3.52
C GLU A 466 -38.19 -1.09 -4.17
N GLU A 467 -37.36 -1.10 -5.22
CA GLU A 467 -36.90 -2.33 -5.88
C GLU A 467 -36.00 -3.21 -4.97
N GLY A 468 -35.45 -2.65 -3.88
CA GLY A 468 -34.79 -3.36 -2.77
C GLY A 468 -33.48 -4.10 -3.10
N SER A 469 -33.19 -4.35 -4.37
CA SER A 469 -32.04 -5.14 -4.84
C SER A 469 -30.95 -4.23 -5.43
N ARG A 470 -29.74 -4.28 -4.86
CA ARG A 470 -28.57 -3.58 -5.41
C ARG A 470 -28.03 -4.32 -6.65
N THR A 471 -28.60 -4.02 -7.81
CA THR A 471 -28.13 -4.56 -9.10
C THR A 471 -27.04 -3.68 -9.72
N LEU A 472 -26.20 -4.24 -10.60
CA LEU A 472 -25.17 -3.48 -11.32
C LEU A 472 -25.75 -2.32 -12.15
N GLN A 473 -26.95 -2.53 -12.74
CA GLN A 473 -27.66 -1.52 -13.51
C GLN A 473 -28.18 -0.38 -12.60
N ALA A 474 -28.77 -0.72 -11.45
CA ALA A 474 -29.21 0.26 -10.47
C ALA A 474 -28.04 1.09 -9.93
N GLN A 475 -26.91 0.45 -9.61
CA GLN A 475 -25.71 1.13 -9.17
C GLN A 475 -25.16 2.09 -10.23
N THR A 476 -25.04 1.64 -11.49
CA THR A 476 -24.57 2.51 -12.59
C THR A 476 -25.47 3.73 -12.78
N LYS A 477 -26.79 3.54 -12.68
CA LYS A 477 -27.77 4.63 -12.80
C LYS A 477 -27.67 5.62 -11.64
N VAL A 478 -27.50 5.13 -10.42
CA VAL A 478 -27.28 5.97 -9.24
C VAL A 478 -25.97 6.75 -9.37
N ASP A 479 -24.87 6.11 -9.77
CA ASP A 479 -23.58 6.78 -9.99
C ASP A 479 -23.66 7.88 -11.07
N GLN A 480 -24.48 7.69 -12.11
CA GLN A 480 -24.74 8.71 -13.11
C GLN A 480 -25.52 9.89 -12.53
N MET A 481 -26.60 9.63 -11.79
CA MET A 481 -27.40 10.69 -11.15
C MET A 481 -26.59 11.47 -10.11
N MET A 482 -25.79 10.77 -9.30
CA MET A 482 -24.90 11.41 -8.32
C MET A 482 -23.92 12.36 -9.02
N ARG A 483 -23.31 11.96 -10.14
CA ARG A 483 -22.42 12.83 -10.92
C ARG A 483 -23.13 14.05 -11.52
N GLU A 484 -24.38 13.89 -11.95
CA GLU A 484 -25.20 15.00 -12.46
C GLU A 484 -25.48 16.01 -11.34
N ILE A 485 -25.93 15.54 -10.17
CA ILE A 485 -26.18 16.38 -9.00
C ILE A 485 -24.90 17.09 -8.55
N GLU A 486 -23.78 16.37 -8.48
CA GLU A 486 -22.47 16.96 -8.13
C GLU A 486 -22.02 18.03 -9.13
N SER A 487 -22.33 17.87 -10.42
CA SER A 487 -22.04 18.86 -11.45
C SER A 487 -22.88 20.13 -11.28
N ASP A 488 -24.18 19.98 -11.02
CA ASP A 488 -25.11 21.08 -10.75
C ASP A 488 -24.68 21.86 -9.50
N VAL A 489 -24.31 21.14 -8.44
CA VAL A 489 -23.84 21.74 -7.17
C VAL A 489 -22.52 22.48 -7.37
N ARG A 490 -21.57 21.93 -8.13
CA ARG A 490 -20.32 22.63 -8.47
C ARG A 490 -20.58 23.93 -9.24
N SER A 491 -21.53 23.93 -10.16
CA SER A 491 -21.94 25.14 -10.89
C SER A 491 -22.54 26.19 -9.94
N LEU A 492 -23.35 25.78 -8.96
CA LEU A 492 -23.89 26.66 -7.93
C LEU A 492 -22.79 27.27 -7.05
N ILE A 493 -21.84 26.44 -6.58
CA ILE A 493 -20.70 26.88 -5.76
C ILE A 493 -19.88 27.93 -6.53
N HIS A 494 -19.53 27.66 -7.79
CA HIS A 494 -18.73 28.57 -8.60
C HIS A 494 -19.43 29.92 -8.81
N ARG A 495 -20.72 29.89 -9.19
CA ARG A 495 -21.54 31.10 -9.34
C ARG A 495 -21.63 31.89 -8.03
N PHE A 496 -21.82 31.24 -6.88
CA PHE A 496 -21.83 31.92 -5.59
C PHE A 496 -20.49 32.61 -5.33
N CYS A 497 -19.38 31.89 -5.45
CA CYS A 497 -18.05 32.41 -5.16
C CYS A 497 -17.69 33.64 -5.99
N ASP A 498 -18.03 33.64 -7.28
CA ASP A 498 -17.72 34.75 -8.18
C ASP A 498 -18.56 35.99 -7.86
N ASN A 499 -19.86 35.82 -7.61
CA ASN A 499 -20.75 36.93 -7.28
C ASN A 499 -20.49 37.49 -5.88
N ALA A 500 -20.23 36.64 -4.88
CA ALA A 500 -19.86 37.05 -3.53
C ALA A 500 -18.53 37.83 -3.54
N ARG A 501 -17.55 37.39 -4.33
CA ARG A 501 -16.26 38.10 -4.49
C ARG A 501 -16.44 39.47 -5.14
N ALA A 502 -17.26 39.57 -6.19
CA ALA A 502 -17.55 40.84 -6.86
C ALA A 502 -18.27 41.82 -5.92
N ILE A 503 -19.30 41.36 -5.19
CA ILE A 503 -20.00 42.17 -4.19
C ILE A 503 -19.03 42.64 -3.10
N ASN A 504 -18.21 41.74 -2.55
CA ASN A 504 -17.26 42.10 -1.49
C ASN A 504 -16.27 43.19 -1.96
N GLN A 505 -15.68 43.04 -3.16
CA GLN A 505 -14.75 44.03 -3.72
C GLN A 505 -15.39 45.40 -3.92
N ILE A 506 -16.64 45.44 -4.39
CA ILE A 506 -17.38 46.70 -4.56
C ILE A 506 -17.67 47.33 -3.21
N LEU A 507 -18.17 46.56 -2.23
CA LEU A 507 -18.43 47.06 -0.88
C LEU A 507 -17.15 47.57 -0.21
N SER A 508 -15.99 46.91 -0.41
CA SER A 508 -14.69 47.41 0.05
C SER A 508 -14.36 48.77 -0.57
N GLY A 509 -14.65 48.98 -1.87
CA GLY A 509 -14.48 50.27 -2.53
C GLY A 509 -15.40 51.35 -1.97
N ILE A 510 -16.68 51.01 -1.75
CA ILE A 510 -17.69 51.92 -1.21
C ILE A 510 -17.34 52.39 0.20
N LEU A 511 -16.82 51.49 1.03
CA LEU A 511 -16.41 51.76 2.42
C LEU A 511 -15.00 52.37 2.53
N GLY A 512 -14.31 52.59 1.41
CA GLY A 512 -12.94 53.16 1.40
C GLY A 512 -11.87 52.20 1.95
N LEU A 513 -12.16 50.90 2.03
CA LEU A 513 -11.26 49.85 2.50
C LEU A 513 -10.42 49.25 1.35
N SER A 514 -10.83 49.45 0.10
CA SER A 514 -10.12 48.93 -1.08
C SER A 514 -8.86 49.75 -1.39
N LYS A 515 -7.75 49.04 -1.65
CA LYS A 515 -6.53 49.63 -2.26
C LYS A 515 -6.56 49.59 -3.79
N ASP A 516 -7.53 48.89 -4.37
CA ASP A 516 -7.67 48.74 -5.81
C ASP A 516 -8.45 49.93 -6.39
N SER A 517 -7.75 50.74 -7.18
CA SER A 517 -8.32 51.91 -7.86
C SER A 517 -9.51 51.61 -8.76
N ARG A 518 -9.74 50.34 -9.15
CA ARG A 518 -10.91 49.95 -9.95
C ARG A 518 -12.22 50.16 -9.19
N PHE A 519 -12.24 49.89 -7.89
CA PHE A 519 -13.41 50.06 -7.04
C PHE A 519 -13.37 51.42 -6.31
N ASP A 520 -14.48 52.14 -6.30
CA ASP A 520 -14.57 53.54 -5.87
C ASP A 520 -15.78 53.73 -4.95
N THR A 521 -15.77 54.85 -4.25
CA THR A 521 -16.79 55.27 -3.28
C THR A 521 -18.12 55.65 -3.95
N VAL A 522 -19.15 55.80 -3.12
CA VAL A 522 -20.47 56.31 -3.52
C VAL A 522 -20.63 57.74 -3.01
N SER A 523 -20.88 58.68 -3.92
CA SER A 523 -20.86 60.12 -3.65
C SER A 523 -21.91 60.57 -2.62
N ASN A 524 -23.04 59.88 -2.54
CA ASN A 524 -24.14 60.19 -1.64
C ASN A 524 -24.24 59.24 -0.44
N LEU A 525 -23.18 58.48 -0.13
CA LEU A 525 -23.20 57.50 0.96
C LEU A 525 -23.60 58.13 2.30
N ASN A 526 -23.15 59.33 2.64
CA ASN A 526 -23.50 59.98 3.92
C ASN A 526 -24.92 60.58 3.97
N LYS A 527 -25.68 60.52 2.87
CA LYS A 527 -27.00 61.16 2.70
C LYS A 527 -28.14 60.17 2.42
N MET A 528 -27.86 58.86 2.36
CA MET A 528 -28.92 57.86 2.18
C MET A 528 -29.75 57.74 3.48
N LYS A 529 -31.06 57.44 3.35
CA LYS A 529 -32.01 57.29 4.49
C LYS A 529 -32.09 58.48 5.49
N ASP A 530 -32.08 59.72 4.99
CA ASP A 530 -32.20 60.98 5.76
C ASP A 530 -31.04 61.31 6.74
N LYS A 531 -31.04 62.51 7.32
CA LYS A 531 -29.90 63.10 8.05
C LYS A 531 -29.43 62.19 9.21
N ASN A 532 -28.16 61.74 9.14
CA ASN A 532 -27.43 60.75 9.95
C ASN A 532 -27.49 59.30 9.43
N ASN A 533 -26.53 58.95 8.55
CA ASN A 533 -26.46 57.64 7.91
C ASN A 533 -25.45 56.64 8.54
N GLU A 534 -24.91 56.94 9.72
CA GLU A 534 -23.97 56.05 10.42
C GLU A 534 -24.54 54.63 10.68
N PRO A 535 -25.84 54.46 11.05
CA PRO A 535 -26.40 53.12 11.24
C PRO A 535 -26.48 52.29 9.95
N PHE A 536 -26.70 52.91 8.79
CA PHE A 536 -26.74 52.20 7.52
C PHE A 536 -25.34 51.78 7.07
N ILE A 537 -24.34 52.65 7.24
CA ILE A 537 -22.95 52.31 6.93
C ILE A 537 -22.52 51.07 7.74
N LYS A 538 -22.84 51.04 9.04
CA LYS A 538 -22.61 49.86 9.90
C LYS A 538 -23.32 48.60 9.40
N LYS A 539 -24.53 48.73 8.83
CA LYS A 539 -25.25 47.58 8.22
C LYS A 539 -24.56 47.10 6.95
N ILE A 540 -24.10 47.99 6.09
CA ILE A 540 -23.34 47.64 4.88
C ILE A 540 -22.01 46.98 5.24
N GLU A 541 -21.30 47.48 6.26
CA GLU A 541 -20.10 46.83 6.82
C GLU A 541 -20.40 45.42 7.36
N ALA A 542 -21.53 45.24 8.05
CA ALA A 542 -21.96 43.94 8.54
C ALA A 542 -22.29 42.98 7.39
N SER A 543 -23.02 43.43 6.37
CA SER A 543 -23.32 42.64 5.16
C SER A 543 -22.06 42.26 4.41
N GLN A 544 -21.09 43.17 4.29
CA GLN A 544 -19.80 42.86 3.68
C GLN A 544 -19.08 41.76 4.44
N LYS A 545 -18.92 41.90 5.77
CA LYS A 545 -18.26 40.89 6.61
C LYS A 545 -18.96 39.55 6.54
N MET A 546 -20.30 39.53 6.53
CA MET A 546 -21.06 38.29 6.44
C MET A 546 -20.85 37.57 5.10
N ILE A 547 -20.85 38.31 3.99
CA ILE A 547 -20.58 37.77 2.64
C ILE A 547 -19.13 37.30 2.52
N GLU A 548 -18.18 38.06 3.07
CA GLU A 548 -16.76 37.68 3.09
C GLU A 548 -16.52 36.41 3.91
N SER A 549 -17.07 36.34 5.12
CA SER A 549 -17.01 35.13 5.96
C SER A 549 -17.63 33.94 5.25
N ALA A 550 -18.78 34.10 4.60
CA ALA A 550 -19.43 33.00 3.86
C ALA A 550 -18.62 32.56 2.63
N LEU A 551 -18.02 33.51 1.90
CA LEU A 551 -17.14 33.21 0.77
C LEU A 551 -15.94 32.37 1.20
N ASN A 552 -15.21 32.82 2.24
CA ASN A 552 -14.04 32.11 2.75
C ASN A 552 -14.43 30.73 3.28
N PHE A 553 -15.54 30.66 4.02
CA PHE A 553 -16.04 29.41 4.57
C PHE A 553 -16.39 28.39 3.49
N VAL A 554 -17.11 28.79 2.43
CA VAL A 554 -17.47 27.90 1.30
C VAL A 554 -16.24 27.38 0.57
N ILE A 555 -15.22 28.21 0.37
CA ILE A 555 -13.96 27.79 -0.27
C ILE A 555 -13.27 26.70 0.57
N ASP A 556 -13.19 26.89 1.88
CA ASP A 556 -12.55 25.92 2.77
C ASP A 556 -13.36 24.62 2.88
N LEU A 557 -14.69 24.72 2.92
CA LEU A 557 -15.59 23.58 2.98
C LEU A 557 -15.57 22.74 1.70
N GLU A 558 -15.58 23.40 0.54
CA GLU A 558 -15.51 22.71 -0.76
C GLU A 558 -14.19 21.93 -0.88
N ASN A 559 -13.08 22.50 -0.38
CA ASN A 559 -11.79 21.83 -0.36
C ASN A 559 -11.77 20.60 0.56
N LEU A 560 -12.47 20.66 1.70
CA LEU A 560 -12.63 19.54 2.62
C LEU A 560 -13.47 18.42 1.99
N ASP A 561 -14.62 18.77 1.43
CA ASP A 561 -15.56 17.88 0.73
C ASP A 561 -14.90 17.15 -0.44
N LYS A 562 -14.14 17.87 -1.30
CA LYS A 562 -13.38 17.28 -2.41
C LYS A 562 -12.30 16.29 -1.95
N LYS A 563 -11.67 16.52 -0.80
CA LYS A 563 -10.67 15.59 -0.25
C LYS A 563 -11.31 14.32 0.28
N LYS A 564 -12.49 14.43 0.91
CA LYS A 564 -13.28 13.30 1.38
C LYS A 564 -13.74 12.36 0.24
N ALA A 565 -13.90 12.87 -0.98
CA ALA A 565 -14.24 12.06 -2.14
C ALA A 565 -13.05 11.30 -2.77
N LYS A 566 -11.82 11.80 -2.60
CA LYS A 566 -10.60 11.20 -3.17
C LYS A 566 -9.92 10.17 -2.28
N ASN A 567 -10.02 10.35 -0.97
CA ASN A 567 -9.71 9.32 0.03
C ASN A 567 -10.91 8.40 0.14
#